data_AF-A0AA41SLE4-F1
#
_entry.id   AF-A0AA41SLE4-F1
#
_cell.length_a   1.000
_cell.length_b   1.000
_cell.length_c   1.000
_cell.angle_alpha   90.00
_cell.angle_beta   90.00
_cell.angle_gamma   90.00
#
_symmetry.space_group_name_H-M   'P 1'
#
loop_
_entity.id
_entity.type
_entity.pdbx_description
1 polymer ?
#
loop_
_entity_poly.entity_id
_entity_poly.type
_entity_poly.pdbx_seq_one_letter_code
_entity_poly.pdbx_strand_id
1 'polypeptide(L)'
;MLKLKKWFGSNNASKDEIRRRECLSKLNESLVKLEDKEKILQSKIEIENERTKNFTKSRNNKAVLDCKKRKSFYEAQLEQLEIFRLQVVDQMRMLRDAVEMVEP
;
A
#
# COMPACT_ATOMS: atom_id res chain seq x y z
N MET A 1 -38.52 20.09 25.19
CA MET A 1 -37.12 20.39 24.78
C MET A 1 -36.37 19.19 24.17
N LEU A 2 -37.05 18.20 23.55
CA LEU A 2 -36.40 16.98 23.02
C LEU A 2 -36.51 16.80 21.49
N LYS A 3 -37.19 17.69 20.76
CA LYS A 3 -37.42 17.53 19.32
C LYS A 3 -36.38 18.19 18.40
N LEU A 4 -35.55 19.11 18.92
CA LEU A 4 -34.51 19.79 18.12
C LEU A 4 -33.22 18.96 17.96
N LYS A 5 -32.86 18.11 18.93
CA LYS A 5 -31.68 17.24 18.81
C LYS A 5 -31.80 16.17 17.72
N LYS A 6 -33.02 15.67 17.44
CA LYS A 6 -33.26 14.66 16.39
C LYS A 6 -33.18 15.23 14.97
N TRP A 7 -33.49 16.51 14.76
CA TRP A 7 -33.50 17.11 13.42
C TRP A 7 -32.09 17.45 12.92
N PHE A 8 -31.18 17.89 13.80
CA PHE A 8 -29.79 18.18 13.44
C PHE A 8 -28.86 16.96 13.45
N GLY A 9 -29.25 15.85 14.11
CA GLY A 9 -28.42 14.64 14.22
C GLY A 9 -28.46 13.70 13.01
N SER A 10 -29.59 13.65 12.29
CA SER A 10 -29.81 12.65 11.24
C SER A 10 -29.02 12.90 9.95
N ASN A 11 -28.82 14.17 9.56
CA ASN A 11 -28.10 14.52 8.31
C ASN A 11 -26.58 14.33 8.41
N ASN A 12 -26.00 14.43 9.61
CA ASN A 12 -24.55 14.35 9.80
C ASN A 12 -24.06 12.90 9.77
N ALA A 13 -24.81 11.95 10.36
CA ALA A 13 -24.46 10.53 10.36
C ALA A 13 -24.36 9.95 8.94
N SER A 14 -25.32 10.28 8.07
CA SER A 14 -25.31 9.86 6.66
C SER A 14 -24.12 10.45 5.88
N LYS A 15 -23.76 11.71 6.15
CA LYS A 15 -22.62 12.39 5.51
C LYS A 15 -21.28 11.80 5.95
N ASP A 16 -21.15 11.44 7.23
CA ASP A 16 -19.94 10.82 7.77
C ASP A 16 -19.76 9.39 7.26
N GLU A 17 -20.85 8.65 7.08
CA GLU A 17 -20.80 7.35 6.44
C GLU A 17 -20.36 7.42 4.96
N ILE A 18 -20.89 8.37 4.18
CA ILE A 18 -20.48 8.58 2.79
C ILE A 18 -18.98 8.89 2.73
N ARG A 19 -18.51 9.83 3.55
CA ARG A 19 -17.07 10.18 3.62
C ARG A 19 -16.20 8.99 3.97
N ARG A 20 -16.64 8.15 4.92
CA ARG A 20 -15.92 6.93 5.31
C ARG A 20 -15.81 5.95 4.14
N ARG A 21 -16.90 5.72 3.41
CA ARG A 21 -16.90 4.86 2.21
C ARG A 21 -15.96 5.40 1.13
N GLU A 22 -15.96 6.72 0.91
CA GLU A 22 -15.02 7.37 -0.01
C GLU A 22 -13.56 7.18 0.43
N CYS A 23 -13.25 7.35 1.73
CA CYS A 23 -11.93 7.10 2.28
C CYS A 23 -11.51 5.64 2.07
N LEU A 24 -12.38 4.67 2.37
CA LEU A 24 -12.10 3.25 2.15
C LEU A 24 -11.86 2.92 0.67
N SER A 25 -12.61 3.53 -0.24
CA SER A 25 -12.38 3.40 -1.69
C SER A 25 -10.98 3.86 -2.07
N LYS A 26 -10.54 5.02 -1.59
CA LYS A 26 -9.20 5.57 -1.87
C LYS A 26 -8.08 4.72 -1.27
N LEU A 27 -8.29 4.14 -0.10
CA LEU A 27 -7.33 3.22 0.52
C LEU A 27 -7.21 1.92 -0.30
N ASN A 28 -8.33 1.37 -0.79
CA ASN A 28 -8.33 0.22 -1.70
C ASN A 28 -7.61 0.54 -3.02
N GLU A 29 -7.88 1.67 -3.65
CA GLU A 29 -7.15 2.11 -4.84
C GLU A 29 -5.64 2.24 -4.59
N SER A 30 -5.26 2.66 -3.38
CA SER A 30 -3.86 2.75 -2.98
C SER A 30 -3.23 1.37 -2.84
N LEU A 31 -3.93 0.37 -2.27
CA LEU A 31 -3.46 -1.02 -2.22
C LEU A 31 -3.23 -1.61 -3.61
N VAL A 32 -4.15 -1.38 -4.56
CA VAL A 32 -3.99 -1.85 -5.95
C VAL A 32 -2.72 -1.26 -6.58
N LYS A 33 -2.49 0.05 -6.40
CA LYS A 33 -1.27 0.71 -6.88
C LYS A 33 0.01 0.18 -6.22
N LEU A 34 -0.05 -0.19 -4.94
CA LEU A 34 1.07 -0.82 -4.25
C LEU A 34 1.35 -2.21 -4.81
N GLU A 35 0.32 -3.02 -5.08
CA GLU A 35 0.46 -4.34 -5.69
C GLU A 35 1.07 -4.26 -7.11
N ASP A 36 0.64 -3.30 -7.94
CA ASP A 36 1.23 -3.10 -9.27
C ASP A 36 2.71 -2.71 -9.19
N LYS A 37 3.07 -1.85 -8.23
CA LYS A 37 4.47 -1.48 -7.98
C LYS A 37 5.30 -2.66 -7.50
N GLU A 38 4.74 -3.52 -6.65
CA GLU A 38 5.38 -4.74 -6.15
C GLU A 38 5.76 -5.66 -7.32
N LYS A 39 4.82 -5.93 -8.23
CA LYS A 39 5.04 -6.74 -9.44
C LYS A 39 6.17 -6.18 -10.32
N ILE A 40 6.18 -4.85 -10.51
CA ILE A 40 7.24 -4.18 -11.29
C ILE A 40 8.61 -4.35 -10.61
N LEU A 41 8.69 -4.18 -9.29
CA LEU A 41 9.95 -4.33 -8.56
C LEU A 41 10.46 -5.78 -8.56
N GLN A 42 9.57 -6.76 -8.40
CA GLN A 42 9.90 -8.18 -8.50
C GLN A 42 10.48 -8.51 -9.89
N SER A 43 9.83 -8.05 -10.97
CA SER A 43 10.35 -8.21 -12.33
C SER A 43 11.72 -7.57 -12.52
N LYS A 44 11.96 -6.38 -11.96
CA LYS A 44 13.28 -5.73 -12.01
C LYS A 44 14.36 -6.53 -11.27
N ILE A 45 14.03 -7.13 -10.13
CA ILE A 45 14.94 -7.98 -9.37
C ILE A 45 15.30 -9.25 -10.17
N GLU A 46 14.32 -9.88 -10.81
CA GLU A 46 14.55 -11.02 -11.70
C GLU A 46 15.49 -10.67 -12.85
N ILE A 47 15.27 -9.53 -13.52
CA ILE A 47 16.15 -9.04 -14.59
C ILE A 47 17.59 -8.85 -14.09
N GLU A 48 17.79 -8.25 -12.91
CA GLU A 48 19.13 -8.08 -12.35
C GLU A 48 19.77 -9.41 -11.90
N ASN A 49 18.98 -10.40 -11.48
CA ASN A 49 19.46 -11.76 -11.21
C ASN A 49 19.97 -12.44 -12.50
N GLU A 50 19.22 -12.35 -13.59
CA GLU A 50 19.63 -12.90 -14.89
C GLU A 50 20.88 -12.21 -15.42
N ARG A 51 20.93 -10.88 -15.37
CA ARG A 51 22.13 -10.10 -15.73
C ARG A 51 23.34 -10.50 -14.91
N THR A 52 23.17 -10.68 -13.60
CA THR A 52 24.24 -11.14 -12.71
C THR A 52 24.79 -12.50 -13.16
N LYS A 53 23.92 -13.47 -13.50
CA LYS A 53 24.32 -14.78 -14.02
C LYS A 53 25.12 -14.64 -15.32
N ASN A 54 24.65 -13.81 -16.25
CA ASN A 54 25.30 -13.60 -17.55
C ASN A 54 26.68 -12.93 -17.42
N PHE A 55 26.80 -11.89 -16.60
CA PHE A 55 28.09 -11.22 -16.37
C PHE A 55 29.07 -12.07 -15.55
N THR A 56 28.57 -12.97 -14.71
CA THR A 56 29.43 -13.96 -14.02
C THR A 56 30.05 -14.93 -15.04
N LYS A 57 29.27 -15.42 -16.01
CA LYS A 57 29.77 -16.30 -17.09
C LYS A 57 30.83 -15.61 -17.96
N SER A 58 30.66 -14.33 -18.25
CA SER A 58 31.65 -13.54 -19.01
C SER A 58 32.78 -12.95 -18.16
N ARG A 59 32.87 -13.31 -16.87
CA ARG A 59 33.88 -12.83 -15.91
C ARG A 59 33.96 -11.29 -15.78
N ASN A 60 32.84 -10.60 -16.03
CA ASN A 60 32.76 -9.15 -15.91
C ASN A 60 32.37 -8.74 -14.48
N ASN A 61 33.37 -8.68 -13.59
CA ASN A 61 33.17 -8.41 -12.16
C ASN A 61 32.56 -7.03 -11.87
N LYS A 62 32.87 -6.01 -12.67
CA LYS A 62 32.31 -4.66 -12.51
C LYS A 62 30.81 -4.67 -12.76
N ALA A 63 30.38 -5.26 -13.88
CA ALA A 63 28.96 -5.37 -14.21
C ALA A 63 28.19 -6.22 -13.19
N VAL A 64 28.79 -7.29 -12.66
CA VAL A 64 28.22 -8.09 -11.57
C VAL A 64 27.94 -7.23 -10.33
N LEU A 65 28.91 -6.41 -9.91
CA LEU A 65 28.75 -5.53 -8.75
C LEU A 65 27.62 -4.52 -8.96
N ASP A 66 27.54 -3.92 -10.14
CA ASP A 66 26.49 -2.95 -10.46
C ASP A 66 25.09 -3.59 -10.49
N CYS A 67 24.96 -4.82 -11.01
CA CYS A 67 23.71 -5.57 -10.94
C CYS A 67 23.28 -5.85 -9.49
N LYS A 68 24.22 -6.27 -8.63
CA LYS A 68 23.95 -6.51 -7.20
C LYS A 68 23.50 -5.23 -6.48
N LYS A 69 24.11 -4.08 -6.77
CA LYS A 69 23.70 -2.78 -6.20
C LYS A 69 22.28 -2.41 -6.63
N ARG A 70 21.95 -2.53 -7.91
CA ARG A 70 20.58 -2.25 -8.41
C ARG A 70 19.56 -3.20 -7.80
N LYS A 71 19.88 -4.49 -7.73
CA LYS A 71 19.04 -5.49 -7.07
C LYS A 71 18.74 -5.12 -5.62
N SER A 72 19.77 -4.83 -4.82
CA SER A 72 19.62 -4.43 -3.42
C SER A 72 18.77 -3.16 -3.26
N PHE A 73 18.91 -2.19 -4.17
CA PHE A 73 18.08 -0.99 -4.19
C PHE A 73 16.60 -1.28 -4.47
N TYR A 74 16.29 -2.25 -5.34
CA TYR A 74 14.90 -2.68 -5.58
C TYR A 74 14.33 -3.51 -4.42
N GLU A 75 15.15 -4.36 -3.80
CA GLU A 75 14.76 -5.13 -2.60
C GLU A 75 14.43 -4.20 -1.42
N ALA A 76 15.23 -3.16 -1.19
CA ALA A 76 14.93 -2.15 -0.18
C ALA A 76 13.62 -1.40 -0.47
N GLN A 77 13.30 -1.13 -1.73
CA GLN A 77 12.02 -0.54 -2.11
C GLN A 77 10.84 -1.48 -1.88
N LEU A 78 11.01 -2.80 -2.10
CA LEU A 78 9.98 -3.79 -1.78
C LEU A 78 9.69 -3.84 -0.28
N GLU A 79 10.73 -3.81 0.56
CA GLU A 79 10.56 -3.77 2.01
C GLU A 79 9.78 -2.53 2.46
N GLN A 80 10.11 -1.36 1.92
CA GLN A 80 9.35 -0.14 2.19
C GLN A 80 7.90 -0.22 1.71
N LEU A 81 7.66 -0.87 0.56
CA LEU A 81 6.32 -1.08 0.03
C LEU A 81 5.46 -1.93 0.97
N GLU A 82 6.04 -2.94 1.61
CA GLU A 82 5.34 -3.77 2.59
C GLU A 82 4.96 -2.96 3.84
N ILE A 83 5.86 -2.10 4.33
CA ILE A 83 5.55 -1.17 5.43
C ILE A 83 4.36 -0.28 5.07
N PHE A 84 4.33 0.26 3.84
CA PHE A 84 3.20 1.08 3.39
C PHE A 84 1.90 0.27 3.28
N ARG A 85 1.94 -0.98 2.81
CA ARG A 85 0.76 -1.87 2.79
C ARG A 85 0.19 -2.05 4.20
N LEU A 86 1.03 -2.36 5.18
CA LEU A 86 0.60 -2.54 6.57
C LEU A 86 -0.06 -1.27 7.12
N GLN A 87 0.54 -0.10 6.87
CA GLN A 87 -0.05 1.18 7.30
C GLN A 87 -1.41 1.45 6.67
N VAL A 88 -1.59 1.16 5.38
CA VAL A 88 -2.88 1.32 4.69
C VAL A 88 -3.91 0.36 5.27
N VAL A 89 -3.54 -0.90 5.51
CA VAL A 89 -4.43 -1.89 6.13
C VAL A 89 -4.84 -1.47 7.54
N ASP A 90 -3.93 -0.92 8.34
CA ASP A 90 -4.24 -0.41 9.67
C ASP A 90 -5.21 0.78 9.62
N GLN A 91 -5.01 1.73 8.69
CA GLN A 91 -5.95 2.83 8.47
C GLN A 91 -7.36 2.33 8.08
N MET A 92 -7.43 1.30 7.23
CA MET A 92 -8.71 0.69 6.87
C MET A 92 -9.37 0.00 8.07
N ARG A 93 -8.60 -0.67 8.94
CA ARG A 93 -9.12 -1.26 10.18
C ARG A 93 -9.68 -0.17 11.10
N MET A 94 -8.92 0.89 11.37
CA MET A 94 -9.38 2.01 12.21
C MET A 94 -10.69 2.63 11.70
N LEU A 95 -10.84 2.79 10.38
CA LEU A 95 -12.07 3.33 9.79
C LEU A 95 -13.25 2.38 9.94
N ARG A 96 -13.03 1.05 9.92
CA ARG A 96 -14.08 0.05 10.15
C ARG A 96 -14.45 -0.04 11.62
N ASP A 97 -13.49 -0.11 12.54
CA ASP A 97 -13.74 -0.23 13.98
C ASP A 97 -14.49 1.00 14.53
N ALA A 98 -14.24 2.18 13.95
CA ALA A 98 -15.02 3.40 14.24
C ALA A 98 -16.50 3.30 13.86
N VAL A 99 -16.91 2.30 13.06
CA VAL A 99 -18.32 1.99 12.77
C VAL A 99 -18.90 1.13 13.90
N GLU A 100 -18.19 0.07 14.29
CA GLU A 100 -18.64 -0.87 15.33
C GLU A 100 -18.85 -0.20 16.69
N MET A 101 -18.05 0.83 17.02
CA MET A 101 -18.20 1.58 18.27
C MET A 101 -19.39 2.56 18.29
N VAL A 102 -20.04 2.80 17.14
CA VAL A 102 -21.17 3.73 16.99
C VAL A 102 -22.52 2.99 16.96
N GLU A 103 -22.53 1.69 16.70
CA GLU A 103 -23.73 0.85 16.75
C GLU A 103 -23.72 -0.09 17.98
N PRO A 104 -24.50 0.19 19.05
CA PRO A 104 -24.85 -0.79 20.07
C PRO A 104 -26.00 -1.72 19.65
#